data_AF-A0A7Y0JAC0-F1
#
_entry.id   AF-A0A7Y0JAC0-F1
#
_cell.length_a   1.000
_cell.length_b   1.000
_cell.length_c   1.000
_cell.angle_alpha   90.00
_cell.angle_beta   90.00
_cell.angle_gamma   90.00
#
_symmetry.space_group_name_H-M   'P 1'
#
loop_
_entity.id
_entity.type
_entity.pdbx_description
1 polymer ?
#
loop_
_entity_poly.entity_id
_entity_poly.type
_entity_poly.pdbx_seq_one_letter_code
_entity_poly.pdbx_strand_id
1 'polypeptide(L)'
;MTTTKRFLVGAAARNNAEWCAVMSRSHGVRGEFGRQAWTAPARTPPYYPDAVTLAPGADAAELLDRIDTEARGASVKDSFADLDLTRAGFRVLFDAHWIHRPASAPVTVPEPVWDVVRTPQALRAWQLARAGAADDAALFRPELLDDPATFVLAGRSAEGRVVAGAVASRSERVAGISNVFASAGGAAAAWPGVLHTVERLFPGLPVVGYEHGEDLDAALRHGFEPIGHLRIWLRD
;
A
#
# COMPACT_ATOMS: atom_id res chain seq x y z
N MET A 1 -14.44 -14.08 11.91
CA MET A 1 -14.41 -13.51 10.54
C MET A 1 -15.10 -14.46 9.58
N THR A 2 -15.95 -13.98 8.66
CA THR A 2 -16.62 -14.85 7.67
C THR A 2 -15.63 -15.39 6.64
N THR A 3 -15.96 -16.49 5.95
CA THR A 3 -15.11 -17.06 4.88
C THR A 3 -14.77 -16.03 3.79
N THR A 4 -15.75 -15.21 3.41
CA THR A 4 -15.57 -14.11 2.43
C THR A 4 -14.59 -13.06 2.93
N LYS A 5 -14.71 -12.61 4.18
CA LYS A 5 -13.76 -11.63 4.74
C LYS A 5 -12.33 -12.21 4.85
N ARG A 6 -12.19 -13.49 5.21
CA ARG A 6 -10.88 -14.17 5.23
C ARG A 6 -10.24 -14.22 3.83
N PHE A 7 -11.03 -14.52 2.82
CA PHE A 7 -10.57 -14.48 1.43
C PHE A 7 -10.13 -13.07 1.01
N LEU A 8 -10.91 -12.03 1.34
CA LEU A 8 -10.58 -10.64 1.01
C LEU A 8 -9.30 -10.17 1.71
N VAL A 9 -9.11 -10.52 2.99
CA VAL A 9 -7.85 -10.21 3.71
C VAL A 9 -6.66 -10.88 3.02
N GLY A 10 -6.77 -12.15 2.65
CA GLY A 10 -5.71 -12.84 1.91
C GLY A 10 -5.40 -12.20 0.56
N ALA A 11 -6.43 -11.76 -0.18
CA ALA A 11 -6.25 -11.05 -1.44
C ALA A 11 -5.59 -9.67 -1.24
N ALA A 12 -5.99 -8.92 -0.21
CA ALA A 12 -5.40 -7.63 0.12
C ALA A 12 -3.94 -7.76 0.57
N ALA A 13 -3.64 -8.73 1.44
CA ALA A 13 -2.29 -9.04 1.88
C ALA A 13 -1.37 -9.42 0.71
N ARG A 14 -1.86 -10.28 -0.20
CA ARG A 14 -1.12 -10.69 -1.40
C ARG A 14 -0.84 -9.51 -2.33
N ASN A 15 -1.87 -8.72 -2.65
CA ASN A 15 -1.72 -7.54 -3.50
C ASN A 15 -0.76 -6.51 -2.87
N ASN A 16 -0.82 -6.31 -1.56
CA ASN A 16 0.12 -5.43 -0.86
C ASN A 16 1.56 -5.98 -0.87
N ALA A 17 1.74 -7.28 -0.70
CA ALA A 17 3.06 -7.92 -0.80
C ALA A 17 3.66 -7.80 -2.20
N GLU A 18 2.83 -7.93 -3.25
CA GLU A 18 3.24 -7.71 -4.64
C GLU A 18 3.71 -6.27 -4.86
N TRP A 19 2.98 -5.29 -4.31
CA TRP A 19 3.40 -3.89 -4.31
C TRP A 19 4.72 -3.67 -3.55
N CYS A 20 4.88 -4.23 -2.34
CA CYS A 20 6.15 -4.15 -1.59
C CYS A 20 7.32 -4.77 -2.38
N ALA A 21 7.06 -5.87 -3.10
CA ALA A 21 8.06 -6.51 -3.94
C ALA A 21 8.45 -5.65 -5.15
N VAL A 22 7.51 -4.95 -5.79
CA VAL A 22 7.79 -4.00 -6.88
C VAL A 22 8.67 -2.86 -6.37
N MET A 23 8.29 -2.25 -5.24
CA MET A 23 9.08 -1.18 -4.60
C MET A 23 10.47 -1.64 -4.21
N SER A 24 10.60 -2.83 -3.63
CA SER A 24 11.92 -3.38 -3.28
C SER A 24 12.78 -3.59 -4.52
N ARG A 25 12.21 -4.15 -5.60
CA ARG A 25 12.93 -4.38 -6.86
C ARG A 25 13.40 -3.09 -7.51
N SER A 26 12.61 -2.01 -7.48
CA SER A 26 13.07 -0.72 -8.02
C SER A 26 14.29 -0.18 -7.29
N HIS A 27 14.53 -0.61 -6.03
CA HIS A 27 15.72 -0.29 -5.26
C HIS A 27 16.82 -1.35 -5.31
N GLY A 28 16.71 -2.33 -6.19
CA GLY A 28 17.70 -3.41 -6.36
C GLY A 28 17.62 -4.51 -5.30
N VAL A 29 16.57 -4.53 -4.47
CA VAL A 29 16.34 -5.56 -3.45
C VAL A 29 15.33 -6.58 -3.97
N ARG A 30 15.77 -7.83 -4.13
CA ARG A 30 14.90 -8.93 -4.57
C ARG A 30 14.34 -9.68 -3.37
N GLY A 31 13.02 -9.68 -3.22
CA GLY A 31 12.33 -10.56 -2.28
C GLY A 31 11.73 -11.81 -2.94
N GLU A 32 11.28 -12.74 -2.12
CA GLU A 32 10.80 -14.07 -2.52
C GLU A 32 9.45 -14.39 -1.89
N PHE A 33 8.50 -14.84 -2.73
CA PHE A 33 7.21 -15.34 -2.28
C PHE A 33 7.34 -16.81 -1.83
N GLY A 34 7.09 -17.05 -0.55
CA GLY A 34 6.86 -18.37 0.02
C GLY A 34 5.37 -18.68 0.20
N ARG A 35 5.07 -19.80 0.87
CA ARG A 35 3.67 -20.20 1.15
C ARG A 35 3.00 -19.29 2.18
N GLN A 36 3.73 -18.84 3.19
CA GLN A 36 3.19 -18.08 4.31
C GLN A 36 3.57 -16.60 4.28
N ALA A 37 4.59 -16.19 3.53
CA ALA A 37 5.05 -14.81 3.48
C ALA A 37 5.83 -14.50 2.21
N TRP A 38 5.81 -13.23 1.81
CA TRP A 38 6.87 -12.63 1.00
C TRP A 38 7.95 -12.08 1.93
N THR A 39 9.23 -12.30 1.63
CA THR A 39 10.35 -11.80 2.44
C THR A 39 11.47 -11.25 1.55
N ALA A 40 12.21 -10.27 2.05
CA ALA A 40 13.43 -9.74 1.44
C ALA A 40 14.64 -9.99 2.36
N PRO A 41 15.73 -10.61 1.86
CA PRO A 41 16.89 -10.95 2.68
C PRO A 41 17.77 -9.74 3.05
N ALA A 42 17.47 -8.56 2.49
CA ALA A 42 18.17 -7.31 2.76
C ALA A 42 17.14 -6.20 3.01
N ARG A 43 17.56 -5.17 3.76
CA ARG A 43 16.71 -4.04 4.14
C ARG A 43 15.99 -3.44 2.93
N THR A 44 14.67 -3.35 3.01
CA THR A 44 13.80 -2.73 2.00
C THR A 44 13.78 -1.20 2.09
N PRO A 45 13.27 -0.49 1.07
CA PRO A 45 13.20 0.97 1.09
C PRO A 45 12.36 1.51 2.26
N PRO A 46 12.57 2.77 2.70
CA PRO A 46 11.80 3.39 3.76
C PRO A 46 10.28 3.23 3.59
N TYR A 47 9.58 2.94 4.68
CA TYR A 47 8.13 2.67 4.76
C TYR A 47 7.64 1.36 4.13
N TYR A 48 8.52 0.55 3.54
CA TYR A 48 8.17 -0.77 3.01
C TYR A 48 8.77 -1.86 3.90
N PRO A 49 7.96 -2.88 4.26
CA PRO A 49 8.41 -3.93 5.17
C PRO A 49 9.31 -4.94 4.45
N ASP A 50 10.07 -5.67 5.24
CA ASP A 50 10.96 -6.73 4.78
C ASP A 50 10.27 -8.07 4.68
N ALA A 51 9.17 -8.20 5.41
CA ALA A 51 8.28 -9.33 5.28
C ALA A 51 6.82 -8.89 5.29
N VAL A 52 6.00 -9.58 4.51
CA VAL A 52 4.54 -9.46 4.53
C VAL A 52 3.96 -10.86 4.67
N THR A 53 3.22 -11.12 5.74
CA THR A 53 2.53 -12.41 5.92
C THR A 53 1.38 -12.55 4.92
N LEU A 54 1.20 -13.75 4.38
CA LEU A 54 0.23 -14.09 3.34
C LEU A 54 -0.81 -15.11 3.81
N ALA A 55 -0.56 -15.76 4.96
CA ALA A 55 -1.48 -16.65 5.62
C ALA A 55 -1.44 -16.43 7.14
N PRO A 56 -2.55 -16.68 7.85
CA PRO A 56 -2.55 -16.68 9.32
C PRO A 56 -1.69 -17.82 9.86
N GLY A 57 -1.17 -17.64 11.07
CA GLY A 57 -0.32 -18.63 11.75
C GLY A 57 0.99 -18.89 11.01
N ALA A 58 1.59 -17.83 10.44
CA ALA A 58 2.93 -17.92 9.86
C ALA A 58 3.94 -18.30 10.96
N ASP A 59 4.92 -19.13 10.63
CA ASP A 59 5.99 -19.46 11.57
C ASP A 59 6.92 -18.25 11.73
N ALA A 60 6.96 -17.68 12.94
CA ALA A 60 7.76 -16.49 13.23
C ALA A 60 9.27 -16.75 13.07
N ALA A 61 9.77 -17.93 13.43
CA ALA A 61 11.18 -18.24 13.31
C ALA A 61 11.58 -18.38 11.83
N GLU A 62 10.81 -19.16 11.05
CA GLU A 62 11.07 -19.30 9.61
C GLU A 62 10.95 -17.98 8.85
N LEU A 63 10.05 -17.09 9.29
CA LEU A 63 9.91 -15.74 8.72
C LEU A 63 11.17 -14.90 8.98
N LEU A 64 11.64 -14.87 10.23
CA LEU A 64 12.75 -14.03 10.66
C LEU A 64 14.09 -14.51 10.10
N ASP A 65 14.26 -15.82 9.90
CA ASP A 65 15.46 -16.40 9.25
C ASP A 65 15.63 -15.96 7.79
N ARG A 66 14.57 -15.41 7.17
CA ARG A 66 14.55 -14.99 5.75
C ARG A 66 14.66 -13.48 5.55
N ILE A 67 14.86 -12.71 6.62
CA ILE A 67 15.09 -11.26 6.56
C ILE A 67 16.36 -10.89 7.34
N ASP A 68 16.98 -9.78 7.00
CA ASP A 68 18.10 -9.23 7.78
C ASP A 68 17.57 -8.64 9.09
N THR A 69 17.80 -9.33 10.21
CA THR A 69 17.45 -8.83 11.55
C THR A 69 18.66 -8.30 12.34
N GLU A 70 19.85 -8.34 11.75
CA GLU A 70 21.08 -7.84 12.37
C GLU A 70 21.17 -6.32 12.24
N ALA A 71 20.77 -5.79 11.08
CA ALA A 71 20.67 -4.36 10.86
C ALA A 71 19.39 -3.77 11.51
N ARG A 72 19.55 -2.54 12.03
CA ARG A 72 18.43 -1.75 12.55
C ARG A 72 17.40 -1.44 11.45
N GLY A 73 16.14 -1.34 11.83
CA GLY A 73 15.03 -1.01 10.92
C GLY A 73 14.37 -2.23 10.27
N ALA A 74 14.66 -3.44 10.73
CA ALA A 74 13.91 -4.63 10.30
C ALA A 74 12.43 -4.48 10.61
N SER A 75 11.57 -4.69 9.62
CA SER A 75 10.13 -4.52 9.80
C SER A 75 9.31 -5.62 9.14
N VAL A 76 8.21 -5.98 9.80
CA VAL A 76 7.30 -7.03 9.36
C VAL A 76 5.89 -6.47 9.32
N LYS A 77 5.22 -6.61 8.17
CA LYS A 77 3.78 -6.46 8.07
C LYS A 77 3.13 -7.80 8.37
N ASP A 78 2.62 -7.91 9.58
CA ASP A 78 1.75 -9.01 9.97
C ASP A 78 0.32 -8.70 9.51
N SER A 79 -0.02 -9.22 8.33
CA SER A 79 -1.30 -9.04 7.66
C SER A 79 -2.49 -9.65 8.41
N PHE A 80 -2.26 -10.46 9.45
CA PHE A 80 -3.31 -11.16 10.19
C PHE A 80 -3.33 -10.80 11.69
N ALA A 81 -2.35 -10.00 12.14
CA ALA A 81 -2.19 -9.57 13.53
C ALA A 81 -2.14 -10.74 14.52
N ASP A 82 -1.52 -11.85 14.12
CA ASP A 82 -1.42 -13.10 14.90
C ASP A 82 0.01 -13.55 15.22
N LEU A 83 1.02 -12.76 14.86
CA LEU A 83 2.41 -12.97 15.28
C LEU A 83 2.73 -12.28 16.61
N ASP A 84 3.64 -12.88 17.38
CA ASP A 84 4.32 -12.23 18.50
C ASP A 84 5.84 -12.25 18.24
N LEU A 85 6.38 -11.09 17.86
CA LEU A 85 7.81 -10.91 17.55
C LEU A 85 8.60 -10.25 18.68
N THR A 86 7.98 -10.07 19.86
CA THR A 86 8.60 -9.35 20.99
C THR A 86 9.88 -10.01 21.47
N ARG A 87 9.93 -11.34 21.52
CA ARG A 87 11.12 -12.12 21.91
C ARG A 87 12.29 -11.96 20.93
N ALA A 88 12.02 -11.57 19.69
CA ALA A 88 13.02 -11.30 18.67
C ALA A 88 13.46 -9.81 18.64
N GLY A 89 13.06 -9.02 19.64
CA GLY A 89 13.43 -7.61 19.77
C GLY A 89 12.58 -6.65 18.94
N PHE A 90 11.50 -7.12 18.32
CA PHE A 90 10.56 -6.23 17.63
C PHE A 90 9.58 -5.61 18.61
N ARG A 91 9.18 -4.37 18.33
CA ARG A 91 8.03 -3.70 18.95
C ARG A 91 6.94 -3.47 17.91
N VAL A 92 5.72 -3.30 18.39
CA VAL A 92 4.62 -2.81 17.54
C VAL A 92 4.92 -1.35 17.16
N LEU A 93 4.95 -1.07 15.86
CA LEU A 93 5.02 0.28 15.34
C LEU A 93 3.63 0.92 15.34
N PHE A 94 2.65 0.23 14.76
CA PHE A 94 1.22 0.55 14.87
C PHE A 94 0.34 -0.64 14.45
N ASP A 95 -0.93 -0.60 14.87
CA ASP A 95 -2.01 -1.46 14.37
C ASP A 95 -2.83 -0.73 13.31
N ALA A 96 -3.38 -1.46 12.35
CA ALA A 96 -4.22 -0.92 11.27
C ALA A 96 -5.32 -1.91 10.86
N HIS A 97 -6.17 -1.48 9.93
CA HIS A 97 -7.22 -2.31 9.36
C HIS A 97 -7.09 -2.44 7.86
N TRP A 98 -7.17 -3.67 7.36
CA TRP A 98 -7.51 -3.92 5.97
C TRP A 98 -8.90 -3.37 5.70
N ILE A 99 -9.03 -2.63 4.61
CA ILE A 99 -10.28 -2.04 4.14
C ILE A 99 -10.66 -2.61 2.78
N HIS A 100 -11.96 -2.73 2.54
CA HIS A 100 -12.53 -3.22 1.29
C HIS A 100 -13.67 -2.31 0.86
N ARG A 101 -13.76 -2.08 -0.46
CA ARG A 101 -14.88 -1.42 -1.08
C ARG A 101 -15.36 -2.24 -2.29
N PRO A 102 -16.64 -2.63 -2.34
CA PRO A 102 -17.16 -3.42 -3.45
C PRO A 102 -17.15 -2.61 -4.75
N ALA A 103 -16.92 -3.28 -5.88
CA ALA A 103 -16.92 -2.65 -7.20
C ALA A 103 -18.28 -1.99 -7.56
N SER A 104 -19.37 -2.52 -7.03
CA SER A 104 -20.72 -1.99 -7.26
C SER A 104 -21.02 -0.68 -6.52
N ALA A 105 -20.15 -0.23 -5.61
CA ALA A 105 -20.43 0.98 -4.83
C ALA A 105 -20.23 2.23 -5.70
N PRO A 106 -21.16 3.20 -5.65
CA PRO A 106 -21.24 4.31 -6.59
C PRO A 106 -20.00 5.20 -6.53
N VAL A 107 -19.53 5.67 -7.68
CA VAL A 107 -18.37 6.54 -7.79
C VAL A 107 -18.79 7.90 -8.35
N THR A 108 -18.38 8.97 -7.69
CA THR A 108 -18.65 10.34 -8.12
C THR A 108 -17.58 10.80 -9.12
N VAL A 109 -17.96 11.64 -10.09
CA VAL A 109 -16.97 12.31 -10.94
C VAL A 109 -16.26 13.39 -10.11
N PRO A 110 -14.92 13.35 -10.00
CA PRO A 110 -14.17 14.30 -9.20
C PRO A 110 -13.92 15.61 -9.97
N GLU A 111 -13.78 16.70 -9.23
CA GLU A 111 -12.92 17.82 -9.60
C GLU A 111 -11.77 17.85 -8.56
N PRO A 112 -10.49 17.97 -8.93
CA PRO A 112 -9.90 18.20 -10.26
C PRO A 112 -9.87 16.98 -11.21
N VAL A 113 -9.28 17.15 -12.41
CA VAL A 113 -8.94 16.07 -13.35
C VAL A 113 -7.88 15.14 -12.74
N TRP A 114 -8.09 13.83 -12.90
CA TRP A 114 -7.18 12.76 -12.48
C TRP A 114 -6.68 11.96 -13.66
N ASP A 115 -5.38 11.63 -13.64
CA ASP A 115 -4.71 10.84 -14.67
C ASP A 115 -3.62 9.94 -14.09
N VAL A 116 -3.17 8.98 -14.91
CA VAL A 116 -2.01 8.12 -14.62
C VAL A 116 -0.72 8.86 -14.98
N VAL A 117 0.22 8.90 -14.03
CA VAL A 117 1.59 9.37 -14.23
C VAL A 117 2.35 8.38 -15.10
N ARG A 118 2.91 8.85 -16.22
CA ARG A 118 3.60 8.01 -17.22
C ARG A 118 5.04 8.38 -17.50
N THR A 119 5.54 9.47 -16.92
CA THR A 119 6.91 9.95 -17.19
C THR A 119 7.69 10.13 -15.89
N PRO A 120 9.02 9.93 -15.93
CA PRO A 120 9.88 10.17 -14.77
C PRO A 120 9.74 11.59 -14.21
N GLN A 121 9.59 12.59 -15.08
CA GLN A 121 9.38 13.98 -14.67
C GLN A 121 8.05 14.18 -13.94
N ALA A 122 6.96 13.57 -14.42
CA ALA A 122 5.67 13.63 -13.76
C ALA A 122 5.68 12.85 -12.43
N LEU A 123 6.41 11.74 -12.34
CA LEU A 123 6.60 10.99 -11.09
C LEU A 123 7.38 11.81 -10.06
N ARG A 124 8.41 12.54 -10.48
CA ARG A 124 9.13 13.47 -9.60
C ARG A 124 8.22 14.57 -9.08
N ALA A 125 7.39 15.16 -9.95
CA ALA A 125 6.42 16.18 -9.53
C ALA A 125 5.39 15.60 -8.52
N TRP A 126 4.95 14.35 -8.73
CA TRP A 126 4.08 13.65 -7.81
C TRP A 126 4.73 13.41 -6.44
N GLN A 127 5.99 12.98 -6.42
CA GLN A 127 6.74 12.78 -5.17
C GLN A 127 6.91 14.07 -4.38
N LEU A 128 7.24 15.18 -5.05
CA LEU A 128 7.37 16.49 -4.41
C LEU A 128 6.03 16.95 -3.79
N ALA A 129 4.91 16.68 -4.46
CA ALA A 129 3.59 16.98 -3.92
C ALA A 129 3.22 16.10 -2.71
N ARG A 130 3.66 14.83 -2.69
CA ARG A 130 3.42 13.88 -1.59
C ARG A 130 4.27 14.17 -0.36
N ALA A 131 5.57 14.37 -0.55
CA ALA A 131 6.55 14.51 0.51
C ALA A 131 6.57 15.92 1.13
N GLY A 132 6.05 16.91 0.42
CA GLY A 132 6.39 18.31 0.68
C GLY A 132 7.84 18.61 0.24
N ALA A 133 8.49 19.55 0.94
CA ALA A 133 9.86 19.96 0.64
C ALA A 133 10.92 19.07 1.34
N ALA A 134 11.30 17.96 0.68
CA ALA A 134 12.53 17.14 0.84
C ALA A 134 12.52 15.83 1.68
N ASP A 135 13.60 15.05 1.44
CA ASP A 135 14.05 13.68 1.79
C ASP A 135 13.36 12.44 1.19
N ASP A 136 12.07 12.47 0.88
CA ASP A 136 11.40 11.31 0.23
C ASP A 136 11.41 11.36 -1.31
N ALA A 137 12.07 12.36 -1.91
CA ALA A 137 11.98 12.68 -3.34
C ALA A 137 12.62 11.64 -4.29
N ALA A 138 13.29 10.63 -3.74
CA ALA A 138 13.90 9.52 -4.49
C ALA A 138 13.30 8.14 -4.13
N LEU A 139 12.25 8.09 -3.31
CA LEU A 139 11.65 6.83 -2.87
C LEU A 139 10.95 6.11 -4.04
N PHE A 140 10.21 6.84 -4.86
CA PHE A 140 9.54 6.29 -6.04
C PHE A 140 10.45 6.44 -7.26
N ARG A 141 11.09 5.35 -7.64
CA ARG A 141 12.00 5.37 -8.78
C ARG A 141 11.26 5.19 -10.12
N PRO A 142 11.80 5.71 -11.23
CA PRO A 142 11.17 5.61 -12.54
C PRO A 142 10.83 4.19 -13.00
N GLU A 143 11.58 3.18 -12.54
CA GLU A 143 11.38 1.75 -12.86
C GLU A 143 10.00 1.25 -12.41
N LEU A 144 9.33 1.94 -11.48
CA LEU A 144 7.95 1.64 -11.08
C LEU A 144 6.95 1.88 -12.23
N LEU A 145 7.28 2.76 -13.18
CA LEU A 145 6.43 3.04 -14.34
C LEU A 145 6.47 1.94 -15.39
N ASP A 146 7.46 1.05 -15.32
CA ASP A 146 7.62 -0.10 -16.22
C ASP A 146 6.86 -1.34 -15.71
N ASP A 147 6.42 -1.34 -14.45
CA ASP A 147 5.64 -2.45 -13.88
C ASP A 147 4.17 -2.38 -14.36
N PRO A 148 3.67 -3.39 -15.10
CA PRO A 148 2.35 -3.32 -15.73
C PRO A 148 1.18 -3.40 -14.74
N ALA A 149 1.46 -3.74 -13.48
CA ALA A 149 0.47 -3.82 -12.43
C ALA A 149 0.45 -2.56 -11.54
N THR A 150 1.37 -1.62 -11.72
CA THR A 150 1.54 -0.44 -10.87
C THR A 150 1.13 0.84 -11.60
N PHE A 151 0.28 1.64 -10.96
CA PHE A 151 -0.27 2.85 -11.54
C PHE A 151 -0.18 3.99 -10.51
N VAL A 152 0.68 4.98 -10.78
CA VAL A 152 0.75 6.19 -9.96
C VAL A 152 -0.32 7.17 -10.45
N LEU A 153 -1.23 7.55 -9.56
CA LEU A 153 -2.40 8.37 -9.86
C LEU A 153 -2.17 9.80 -9.36
N ALA A 154 -2.51 10.79 -10.18
CA ALA A 154 -2.34 12.21 -9.84
C ALA A 154 -3.61 13.02 -10.12
N GLY A 155 -4.11 13.72 -9.11
CA GLY A 155 -5.08 14.81 -9.25
C GLY A 155 -4.35 16.13 -9.47
N ARG A 156 -4.76 16.92 -10.48
CA ARG A 156 -4.05 18.15 -10.89
C ARG A 156 -4.92 19.39 -10.80
N SER A 157 -4.41 20.48 -10.22
CA SER A 157 -5.12 21.78 -10.25
C SER A 157 -5.35 22.27 -11.69
N ALA A 158 -6.18 23.30 -11.85
CA ALA A 158 -6.38 23.94 -13.16
C ALA A 158 -5.07 24.44 -13.79
N GLU A 159 -4.05 24.75 -12.97
CA GLU A 159 -2.71 25.14 -13.44
C GLU A 159 -1.77 23.93 -13.69
N GLY A 160 -2.28 22.70 -13.64
CA GLY A 160 -1.54 21.47 -13.94
C GLY A 160 -0.64 20.94 -12.81
N ARG A 161 -0.65 21.59 -11.63
CA ARG A 161 0.15 21.18 -10.46
C ARG A 161 -0.46 19.95 -9.81
N VAL A 162 0.37 18.98 -9.40
CA VAL A 162 -0.11 17.82 -8.63
C VAL A 162 -0.56 18.31 -7.25
N VAL A 163 -1.82 18.06 -6.89
CA VAL A 163 -2.42 18.46 -5.61
C VAL A 163 -2.97 17.27 -4.82
N ALA A 164 -3.05 16.11 -5.43
CA ALA A 164 -3.45 14.87 -4.78
C ALA A 164 -2.87 13.67 -5.54
N GLY A 165 -2.81 12.53 -4.88
CA GLY A 165 -2.35 11.32 -5.53
C GLY A 165 -2.55 10.06 -4.70
N ALA A 166 -2.31 8.94 -5.36
CA ALA A 166 -2.29 7.60 -4.78
C ALA A 166 -1.46 6.69 -5.67
N VAL A 167 -1.17 5.49 -5.19
CA VAL A 167 -0.70 4.38 -6.01
C VAL A 167 -1.78 3.32 -6.04
N ALA A 168 -2.08 2.84 -7.24
CA ALA A 168 -2.94 1.68 -7.45
C ALA A 168 -2.10 0.49 -7.93
N SER A 169 -2.30 -0.66 -7.30
CA SER A 169 -1.69 -1.94 -7.69
C SER A 169 -2.78 -2.92 -8.12
N ARG A 170 -2.70 -3.42 -9.36
CA ARG A 170 -3.66 -4.39 -9.90
C ARG A 170 -3.21 -5.82 -9.56
N SER A 171 -4.11 -6.61 -8.99
CA SER A 171 -3.98 -8.07 -8.95
C SER A 171 -5.13 -8.74 -9.73
N GLU A 172 -5.17 -10.07 -9.79
CA GLU A 172 -6.26 -10.80 -10.44
C GLU A 172 -7.64 -10.51 -9.84
N ARG A 173 -7.72 -10.23 -8.54
CA ARG A 173 -8.98 -10.23 -7.79
C ARG A 173 -9.35 -8.88 -7.18
N VAL A 174 -8.37 -8.01 -6.96
CA VAL A 174 -8.55 -6.74 -6.26
C VAL A 174 -7.65 -5.67 -6.86
N ALA A 175 -8.07 -4.42 -6.74
CA ALA A 175 -7.24 -3.24 -6.93
C ALA A 175 -6.80 -2.71 -5.57
N GLY A 176 -5.50 -2.78 -5.26
CA GLY A 176 -4.94 -2.20 -4.05
C GLY A 176 -4.69 -0.72 -4.20
N ILE A 177 -4.93 0.03 -3.12
CA ILE A 177 -4.63 1.46 -3.03
C ILE A 177 -3.70 1.70 -1.85
N SER A 178 -2.67 2.51 -2.10
CA SER A 178 -1.74 2.97 -1.08
C SER A 178 -1.27 4.41 -1.37
N ASN A 179 -0.57 5.00 -0.42
CA ASN A 179 0.07 6.31 -0.57
C ASN A 179 -0.91 7.42 -0.97
N VAL A 180 -2.13 7.40 -0.43
CA VAL A 180 -3.16 8.40 -0.69
C VAL A 180 -2.77 9.71 -0.01
N PHE A 181 -2.83 10.83 -0.74
CA PHE A 181 -2.58 12.16 -0.19
C PHE A 181 -3.33 13.25 -0.94
N ALA A 182 -3.53 14.39 -0.28
CA ALA A 182 -3.93 15.64 -0.90
C ALA A 182 -3.25 16.83 -0.20
N SER A 183 -2.88 17.86 -0.97
CA SER A 183 -2.23 19.08 -0.46
C SER A 183 -3.16 19.95 0.39
N ALA A 184 -4.48 19.80 0.25
CA ALA A 184 -5.49 20.48 1.06
C ALA A 184 -6.65 19.52 1.37
N GLY A 185 -7.21 19.59 2.57
CA GLY A 185 -8.34 18.75 3.00
C GLY A 185 -7.98 17.33 3.45
N GLY A 186 -6.69 17.00 3.54
CA GLY A 186 -6.19 15.67 3.94
C GLY A 186 -6.49 14.56 2.94
N ALA A 187 -6.11 13.32 3.25
CA ALA A 187 -6.31 12.16 2.36
C ALA A 187 -7.79 11.96 1.96
N ALA A 188 -8.74 12.39 2.80
CA ALA A 188 -10.17 12.41 2.51
C ALA A 188 -10.51 13.09 1.17
N ALA A 189 -9.84 14.20 0.84
CA ALA A 189 -10.11 14.94 -0.39
C ALA A 189 -9.67 14.19 -1.67
N ALA A 190 -8.76 13.21 -1.55
CA ALA A 190 -8.26 12.44 -2.69
C ALA A 190 -9.18 11.29 -3.09
N TRP A 191 -9.90 10.69 -2.14
CA TRP A 191 -10.66 9.45 -2.36
C TRP A 191 -11.65 9.48 -3.54
N PRO A 192 -12.46 10.53 -3.75
CA PRO A 192 -13.35 10.58 -4.90
C PRO A 192 -12.62 10.41 -6.24
N GLY A 193 -11.46 11.04 -6.37
CA GLY A 193 -10.66 10.98 -7.59
C GLY A 193 -9.87 9.70 -7.76
N VAL A 194 -9.34 9.15 -6.66
CA VAL A 194 -8.74 7.82 -6.63
C VAL A 194 -9.76 6.78 -7.11
N LEU A 195 -10.94 6.74 -6.49
CA LEU A 195 -11.98 5.76 -6.82
C LEU A 195 -12.47 5.90 -8.26
N HIS A 196 -12.66 7.12 -8.76
CA HIS A 196 -13.02 7.36 -10.16
C HIS A 196 -11.98 6.84 -11.14
N THR A 197 -10.71 7.07 -10.85
CA THR A 197 -9.61 6.64 -11.72
C THR A 197 -9.47 5.12 -11.70
N VAL A 198 -9.59 4.51 -10.52
CA VAL A 198 -9.50 3.06 -10.32
C VAL A 198 -10.64 2.33 -11.03
N GLU A 199 -11.88 2.82 -10.93
CA GLU A 199 -13.02 2.23 -11.65
C GLU A 199 -12.82 2.23 -13.17
N ARG A 200 -12.22 3.30 -13.71
CA ARG A 200 -11.89 3.38 -15.14
C ARG A 200 -10.76 2.44 -15.56
N LEU A 201 -9.74 2.28 -14.72
CA LEU A 201 -8.58 1.43 -15.01
C LEU A 201 -8.93 -0.05 -14.85
N PHE A 202 -9.73 -0.38 -13.84
CA PHE A 202 -10.04 -1.75 -13.42
C PHE A 202 -11.54 -1.98 -13.22
N PRO A 203 -12.38 -1.82 -14.27
CA PRO A 203 -13.82 -1.95 -14.13
C PRO A 203 -14.21 -3.29 -13.49
N GLY A 204 -15.05 -3.24 -12.47
CA GLY A 204 -15.56 -4.44 -11.78
C GLY A 204 -14.62 -5.07 -10.76
N LEU A 205 -13.40 -4.54 -10.53
CA LEU A 205 -12.55 -5.01 -9.44
C LEU A 205 -12.89 -4.30 -8.12
N PRO A 206 -13.09 -5.06 -7.01
CA PRO A 206 -13.20 -4.45 -5.69
C PRO A 206 -11.88 -3.79 -5.30
N VAL A 207 -11.99 -2.71 -4.51
CA VAL A 207 -10.86 -1.92 -4.06
C VAL A 207 -10.48 -2.35 -2.65
N VAL A 208 -9.18 -2.49 -2.40
CA VAL A 208 -8.62 -2.82 -1.08
C VAL A 208 -7.49 -1.87 -0.72
N GLY A 209 -7.18 -1.79 0.57
CA GLY A 209 -6.08 -1.01 1.11
C GLY A 209 -5.95 -1.30 2.60
N TYR A 210 -5.14 -0.53 3.31
CA TYR A 210 -5.20 -0.51 4.76
C TYR A 210 -4.96 0.90 5.28
N GLU A 211 -5.61 1.24 6.38
CA GLU A 211 -5.51 2.55 7.00
C GLU A 211 -5.60 2.42 8.52
N HIS A 212 -5.20 3.46 9.23
CA HIS A 212 -5.36 3.59 10.68
C HIS A 212 -5.71 5.04 11.06
N GLY A 213 -6.24 5.26 12.26
CA GLY A 213 -6.58 6.60 12.75
C GLY A 213 -7.53 7.37 11.84
N GLU A 214 -7.24 8.65 11.61
CA GLU A 214 -8.09 9.56 10.82
C GLU A 214 -8.19 9.15 9.34
N ASP A 215 -7.15 8.50 8.79
CA ASP A 215 -7.16 8.01 7.41
C ASP A 215 -8.11 6.82 7.24
N LEU A 216 -8.25 5.98 8.27
CA LEU A 216 -9.27 4.93 8.30
C LEU A 216 -10.66 5.55 8.29
N ASP A 217 -10.92 6.52 9.18
CA ASP A 217 -12.21 7.22 9.22
C ASP A 217 -12.53 7.89 7.88
N ALA A 218 -11.53 8.44 7.19
CA ALA A 218 -11.67 8.99 5.85
C ALA A 218 -12.09 7.92 4.84
N ALA A 219 -11.38 6.78 4.77
CA ALA A 219 -11.72 5.70 3.86
C ALA A 219 -13.16 5.20 4.10
N LEU A 220 -13.58 5.03 5.36
CA LEU A 220 -14.94 4.58 5.69
C LEU A 220 -16.03 5.53 5.16
N ARG A 221 -15.81 6.85 5.21
CA ARG A 221 -16.73 7.84 4.62
C ARG A 221 -16.88 7.71 3.10
N HIS A 222 -15.93 7.06 2.43
CA HIS A 222 -15.95 6.81 0.99
C HIS A 222 -16.41 5.39 0.61
N GLY A 223 -17.10 4.71 1.54
CA GLY A 223 -17.78 3.43 1.29
C GLY A 223 -16.88 2.21 1.44
N PHE A 224 -15.72 2.37 2.07
CA PHE A 224 -14.94 1.23 2.54
C PHE A 224 -15.53 0.66 3.83
N GLU A 225 -15.28 -0.63 4.06
CA GLU A 225 -15.55 -1.33 5.31
C GLU A 225 -14.27 -2.01 5.82
N PRO A 226 -14.07 -2.11 7.15
CA PRO A 226 -12.98 -2.88 7.70
C PRO A 226 -13.25 -4.40 7.54
N ILE A 227 -12.24 -5.11 7.05
CA ILE A 227 -12.33 -6.56 6.77
C ILE A 227 -11.39 -7.41 7.62
N GLY A 228 -10.35 -6.83 8.23
CA GLY A 228 -9.44 -7.54 9.13
C GLY A 228 -8.41 -6.61 9.77
N HIS A 229 -7.89 -7.01 10.93
CA HIS A 229 -6.79 -6.30 11.60
C HIS A 229 -5.45 -6.71 10.98
N LEU A 230 -4.49 -5.79 11.00
CA LEU A 230 -3.09 -6.06 10.71
C LEU A 230 -2.20 -5.26 11.65
N ARG A 231 -0.93 -5.67 11.74
CA ARG A 231 0.05 -5.08 12.62
C ARG A 231 1.37 -4.86 11.91
N ILE A 232 2.00 -3.71 12.16
CA ILE A 232 3.36 -3.43 11.71
C ILE A 232 4.32 -3.57 12.88
N TRP A 233 5.33 -4.43 12.71
CA TRP A 233 6.41 -4.64 13.65
C TRP A 233 7.67 -3.94 13.17
N LEU A 234 8.45 -3.41 14.11
CA LEU A 234 9.73 -2.76 13.85
C LEU A 234 10.75 -3.18 14.91
N ARG A 235 11.98 -3.46 14.46
CA ARG A 235 13.15 -3.67 15.31
C ARG A 235 14.10 -2.50 15.10
N ASP A 236 14.23 -1.67 16.13
CA ASP A 236 15.03 -0.44 16.14
C ASP A 236 16.54 -0.69 16.34
#